data_AF-A0A2S6SQF2-F1
#
_entry.id   AF-A0A2S6SQF2-F1
#
_cell.length_a   1.000
_cell.length_b   1.000
_cell.length_c   1.000
_cell.angle_alpha   90.00
_cell.angle_beta   90.00
_cell.angle_gamma   90.00
#
_symmetry.space_group_name_H-M   'P 1'
#
loop_
_entity.id
_entity.type
_entity.pdbx_description
1 polymer ?
#
loop_
_entity_poly.entity_id
_entity_poly.type
_entity_poly.pdbx_seq_one_letter_code
_entity_poly.pdbx_strand_id
1 'polypeptide(L)'
;MIGSLVYNDYKDLFKKNRISTTRDFENQIQPSSIDLSLSEECYEIKCSFLSPYSKVRDKLDELIVKKINLNHSKIFKKNKTYLVRLNEFLNLENNVKGYCNPKSSTGRLDIFCRTILDNCDEYEKIPSNYQGEMFIEITTRSFDVEFIAGDKLNQMRLVYKKNYYIEDNALRKINDFDPIIYNSNLAIIDNGLKISVDLSTNNNICSYRAKENTPVLNFSKVNYHDKNKYWDELNTKNNCLIIERNKFYILKSKEKIRIPKNMAGEMIPYDTGIGDFRVHYAGFFDPGFGDPGGSYAVLEVKTQEVPFLLEDGQTIARIKYEKLNKNTSVVYGTSINSNYQNQKLALSKHFIY
;
A
#
# COMPACT_ATOMS: atom_id res chain seq x y z
N MET A 1 7.34 20.87 -15.03
CA MET A 1 7.91 19.93 -14.06
C MET A 1 7.30 18.55 -14.33
N ILE A 2 8.09 17.52 -14.65
CA ILE A 2 7.62 16.16 -14.98
C ILE A 2 7.97 15.25 -13.80
N GLY A 3 7.08 14.36 -13.40
CA GLY A 3 7.32 13.41 -12.29
C GLY A 3 6.19 13.37 -11.26
N SER A 4 6.40 12.63 -10.18
CA SER A 4 5.42 12.45 -9.11
C SER A 4 5.22 13.74 -8.33
N LEU A 5 3.96 14.07 -8.03
CA LEU A 5 3.59 15.29 -7.31
C LEU A 5 4.06 15.21 -5.85
N VAL A 6 4.37 16.38 -5.29
CA VAL A 6 4.78 16.51 -3.88
C VAL A 6 3.68 17.16 -3.05
N TYR A 7 3.82 17.11 -1.72
CA TYR A 7 2.90 17.71 -0.74
C TYR A 7 2.29 19.07 -1.17
N ASN A 8 3.12 20.03 -1.61
CA ASN A 8 2.64 21.35 -2.01
C ASN A 8 1.78 21.34 -3.29
N ASP A 9 2.03 20.41 -4.23
CA ASP A 9 1.17 20.26 -5.40
C ASP A 9 -0.24 19.82 -5.02
N TYR A 10 -0.37 18.90 -4.05
CA TYR A 10 -1.68 18.47 -3.57
C TYR A 10 -2.43 19.61 -2.89
N LYS A 11 -1.75 20.45 -2.10
CA LYS A 11 -2.36 21.68 -1.54
C LYS A 11 -2.85 22.62 -2.65
N ASP A 12 -2.06 22.78 -3.71
CA ASP A 12 -2.42 23.62 -4.85
C ASP A 12 -3.60 23.04 -5.64
N LEU A 13 -3.64 21.72 -5.85
CA LEU A 13 -4.76 21.04 -6.50
C LEU A 13 -6.05 21.20 -5.69
N PHE A 14 -5.99 21.09 -4.37
CA PHE A 14 -7.15 21.29 -3.50
C PHE A 14 -7.64 22.73 -3.52
N LYS A 15 -6.75 23.72 -3.37
CA LYS A 15 -7.10 25.15 -3.47
C LYS A 15 -7.78 25.51 -4.79
N LYS A 16 -7.44 24.79 -5.87
CA LYS A 16 -8.00 24.97 -7.22
C LYS A 16 -9.22 24.09 -7.50
N ASN A 17 -9.77 23.39 -6.50
CA ASN A 17 -10.89 22.45 -6.64
C ASN A 17 -10.63 21.36 -7.71
N ARG A 18 -9.37 20.95 -7.89
CA ARG A 18 -8.97 19.82 -8.75
C ARG A 18 -9.03 18.49 -8.01
N ILE A 19 -8.93 18.56 -6.69
CA ILE A 19 -9.30 17.50 -5.76
C ILE A 19 -10.24 18.16 -4.75
N SER A 20 -11.38 17.55 -4.49
CA SER A 20 -12.33 18.00 -3.47
C SER A 20 -12.72 16.83 -2.57
N THR A 21 -12.93 17.10 -1.29
CA THR A 21 -13.37 16.10 -0.30
C THR A 21 -14.23 16.79 0.76
N THR A 22 -15.10 16.03 1.42
CA THR A 22 -15.93 16.49 2.54
C THR A 22 -15.21 16.41 3.89
N ARG A 23 -13.96 15.92 3.90
CA ARG A 23 -13.14 15.68 5.10
C ARG A 23 -11.96 16.66 5.19
N ASP A 24 -11.25 16.61 6.31
CA ASP A 24 -10.05 17.42 6.53
C ASP A 24 -8.91 16.96 5.60
N PHE A 25 -8.72 17.73 4.52
CA PHE A 25 -7.78 17.44 3.45
C PHE A 25 -6.32 17.50 3.90
N GLU A 26 -5.94 18.46 4.75
CA GLU A 26 -4.52 18.67 5.08
C GLU A 26 -3.91 17.46 5.81
N ASN A 27 -4.71 16.81 6.66
CA ASN A 27 -4.34 15.59 7.38
C ASN A 27 -4.34 14.32 6.51
N GLN A 28 -4.74 14.40 5.25
CA GLN A 28 -4.67 13.28 4.29
C GLN A 28 -3.38 13.29 3.47
N ILE A 29 -2.78 14.46 3.26
CA ILE A 29 -1.64 14.61 2.35
C ILE A 29 -0.38 13.98 2.97
N GLN A 30 0.24 13.09 2.21
CA GLN A 30 1.55 12.51 2.50
C GLN A 30 2.64 13.23 1.67
N PRO A 31 3.94 13.00 1.90
CA PRO A 31 5.01 13.65 1.13
C PRO A 31 4.85 13.57 -0.39
N SER A 32 4.38 12.42 -0.91
CA SER A 32 4.23 12.17 -2.36
C SER A 32 2.94 11.42 -2.74
N SER A 33 1.95 11.42 -1.86
CA SER A 33 0.64 10.78 -2.08
C SER A 33 -0.43 11.47 -1.24
N ILE A 34 -1.67 11.03 -1.35
CA ILE A 34 -2.76 11.44 -0.47
C ILE A 34 -3.63 10.23 -0.10
N ASP A 35 -3.97 10.12 1.17
CA ASP A 35 -4.87 9.08 1.68
C ASP A 35 -6.31 9.28 1.20
N LEU A 36 -6.93 8.22 0.70
CA LEU A 36 -8.32 8.19 0.26
C LEU A 36 -9.21 7.69 1.38
N SER A 37 -10.33 8.37 1.62
CA SER A 37 -11.21 8.13 2.76
C SER A 37 -12.57 7.58 2.34
N LEU A 38 -13.08 6.60 3.09
CA LEU A 38 -14.39 6.00 2.85
C LEU A 38 -15.51 7.02 3.08
N SER A 39 -16.49 7.09 2.17
CA SER A 39 -17.74 7.81 2.44
C SER A 39 -18.71 6.94 3.25
N GLU A 40 -19.88 7.49 3.54
CA GLU A 40 -21.02 6.79 4.13
C GLU A 40 -21.69 5.78 3.18
N GLU A 41 -21.43 5.89 1.87
CA GLU A 41 -22.11 5.12 0.84
C GLU A 41 -21.37 3.81 0.54
N CYS A 42 -21.98 2.68 0.92
CA CYS A 42 -21.41 1.34 0.80
C CYS A 42 -22.42 0.33 0.24
N TYR A 43 -21.91 -0.66 -0.47
CA TYR A 43 -22.67 -1.74 -1.07
C TYR A 43 -21.96 -3.08 -0.84
N GLU A 44 -22.68 -4.10 -0.40
CA GLU A 44 -22.24 -5.48 -0.61
C GLU A 44 -22.56 -5.84 -2.06
N ILE A 45 -21.58 -6.36 -2.81
CA ILE A 45 -21.72 -6.66 -4.25
C ILE A 45 -21.52 -8.15 -4.53
N LYS A 46 -22.17 -8.65 -5.58
CA LYS A 46 -22.11 -10.08 -5.97
C LYS A 46 -20.73 -10.50 -6.47
N CYS A 47 -20.05 -9.63 -7.21
CA CYS A 47 -18.75 -9.87 -7.80
C CYS A 47 -18.00 -8.55 -8.03
N SER A 48 -16.67 -8.65 -8.17
CA SER A 48 -15.84 -7.53 -8.60
C SER A 48 -16.12 -7.15 -10.06
N PHE A 49 -15.96 -5.87 -10.41
CA PHE A 49 -16.18 -5.39 -11.77
C PHE A 49 -15.35 -4.14 -12.11
N LEU A 50 -15.33 -3.82 -13.40
CA LEU A 50 -14.82 -2.56 -13.97
C LEU A 50 -15.91 -1.95 -14.85
N SER A 51 -15.81 -0.66 -15.11
CA SER A 51 -16.82 0.08 -15.88
C SER A 51 -16.18 0.86 -17.03
N PRO A 52 -15.74 0.17 -18.11
CA PRO A 52 -14.99 0.81 -19.20
C PRO A 52 -15.82 1.73 -20.11
N TYR A 53 -17.14 1.53 -20.17
CA TYR A 53 -18.03 2.20 -21.13
C TYR A 53 -19.19 2.95 -20.46
N SER A 54 -19.17 3.09 -19.15
CA SER A 54 -20.23 3.71 -18.37
C SER A 54 -19.70 4.21 -17.03
N LYS A 55 -20.55 4.87 -16.24
CA LYS A 55 -20.21 5.14 -14.84
C LYS A 55 -20.31 3.87 -14.01
N VAL A 56 -19.54 3.80 -12.93
CA VAL A 56 -19.57 2.72 -11.95
C VAL A 56 -21.00 2.54 -11.41
N ARG A 57 -21.69 3.66 -11.17
CA ARG A 57 -23.07 3.69 -10.68
C ARG A 57 -24.03 2.97 -11.64
N ASP A 58 -23.85 3.12 -12.95
CA ASP A 58 -24.76 2.52 -13.95
C ASP A 58 -24.71 0.99 -13.94
N LYS A 59 -23.55 0.41 -13.60
CA LYS A 59 -23.37 -1.05 -13.44
C LYS A 59 -23.80 -1.56 -12.09
N LEU A 60 -23.85 -0.69 -11.09
CA LEU A 60 -24.04 -1.08 -9.71
C LEU A 60 -25.44 -1.69 -9.47
N ASP A 61 -26.48 -1.16 -10.12
CA ASP A 61 -27.87 -1.60 -9.89
C ASP A 61 -28.10 -3.11 -10.09
N GLU A 62 -27.37 -3.74 -11.02
CA GLU A 62 -27.46 -5.19 -11.28
C GLU A 62 -26.66 -6.05 -10.28
N LEU A 63 -25.67 -5.43 -9.62
CA LEU A 63 -24.63 -6.09 -8.82
C LEU A 63 -24.82 -5.95 -7.31
N ILE A 64 -25.65 -5.00 -6.85
CA ILE A 64 -25.94 -4.81 -5.42
C ILE A 64 -26.60 -6.06 -4.85
N VAL A 65 -26.05 -6.54 -3.73
CA VAL A 65 -26.70 -7.46 -2.79
C VAL A 65 -27.41 -6.66 -1.71
N LYS A 66 -26.72 -5.67 -1.14
CA LYS A 66 -27.22 -4.89 0.00
C LYS A 66 -26.62 -3.49 0.02
N LYS A 67 -27.46 -2.47 0.22
CA LYS A 67 -27.02 -1.10 0.55
C LYS A 67 -26.67 -1.01 2.04
N ILE A 68 -25.55 -0.38 2.34
CA ILE A 68 -24.98 -0.26 3.69
C ILE A 68 -24.62 1.21 3.91
N ASN A 69 -24.96 1.74 5.10
CA ASN A 69 -24.61 3.10 5.51
C ASN A 69 -23.46 3.04 6.53
N LEU A 70 -22.32 3.68 6.20
CA LEU A 70 -21.12 3.75 7.04
C LEU A 70 -21.06 4.99 7.95
N ASN A 71 -22.15 5.76 8.09
CA ASN A 71 -22.27 6.74 9.19
C ASN A 71 -22.22 6.08 10.57
N HIS A 72 -22.54 4.79 10.63
CA HIS A 72 -22.27 3.93 11.77
C HIS A 72 -21.27 2.86 11.37
N SER A 73 -20.49 2.39 12.33
CA SER A 73 -19.53 1.32 12.06
C SER A 73 -20.24 0.04 11.56
N LYS A 74 -19.61 -0.66 10.61
CA LYS A 74 -20.12 -1.89 10.01
C LYS A 74 -19.01 -2.92 9.87
N ILE A 75 -19.36 -4.17 10.19
CA ILE A 75 -18.47 -5.31 10.07
C ILE A 75 -18.49 -5.81 8.63
N PHE A 76 -17.33 -5.80 8.00
CA PHE A 76 -17.06 -6.41 6.71
C PHE A 76 -16.58 -7.84 6.98
N LYS A 77 -17.33 -8.80 6.46
CA LYS A 77 -17.07 -10.23 6.68
C LYS A 77 -15.97 -10.73 5.75
N LYS A 78 -15.14 -11.63 6.27
CA LYS A 78 -14.10 -12.30 5.48
C LYS A 78 -14.65 -12.86 4.18
N ASN A 79 -13.91 -12.65 3.09
CA ASN A 79 -14.19 -13.13 1.74
C ASN A 79 -15.49 -12.61 1.13
N LYS A 80 -16.12 -11.58 1.72
CA LYS A 80 -17.16 -10.80 1.07
C LYS A 80 -16.57 -9.54 0.44
N THR A 81 -17.15 -9.13 -0.68
CA THR A 81 -16.71 -7.94 -1.41
C THR A 81 -17.71 -6.81 -1.21
N TYR A 82 -17.15 -5.65 -0.87
CA TYR A 82 -17.90 -4.43 -0.65
C TYR A 82 -17.37 -3.34 -1.58
N LEU A 83 -18.28 -2.57 -2.18
CA LEU A 83 -17.95 -1.35 -2.92
C LEU A 83 -18.28 -0.15 -2.04
N VAL A 84 -17.33 0.73 -1.84
CA VAL A 84 -17.52 1.96 -1.06
C VAL A 84 -17.16 3.16 -1.92
N ARG A 85 -18.02 4.17 -1.98
CA ARG A 85 -17.65 5.44 -2.62
C ARG A 85 -16.60 6.15 -1.77
N LEU A 86 -15.58 6.73 -2.39
CA LEU A 86 -14.58 7.55 -1.70
C LEU A 86 -15.09 8.99 -1.53
N ASN A 87 -14.67 9.69 -0.47
CA ASN A 87 -15.04 11.09 -0.28
C ASN A 87 -14.36 12.02 -1.28
N GLU A 88 -13.21 11.59 -1.82
CA GLU A 88 -12.45 12.37 -2.78
C GLU A 88 -13.10 12.31 -4.18
N PHE A 89 -13.29 13.50 -4.75
CA PHE A 89 -13.70 13.71 -6.13
C PHE A 89 -12.56 14.37 -6.90
N LEU A 90 -12.37 13.95 -8.14
CA LEU A 90 -11.29 14.44 -9.00
C LEU A 90 -11.86 15.31 -10.12
N ASN A 91 -11.17 16.41 -10.39
CA ASN A 91 -11.41 17.27 -11.54
C ASN A 91 -10.06 17.66 -12.15
N LEU A 92 -9.30 16.66 -12.60
CA LEU A 92 -7.91 16.82 -13.01
C LEU A 92 -7.80 17.47 -14.40
N GLU A 93 -6.70 18.21 -14.59
CA GLU A 93 -6.34 18.87 -15.85
C GLU A 93 -4.82 18.83 -16.05
N ASN A 94 -4.33 19.44 -17.14
CA ASN A 94 -2.90 19.64 -17.42
C ASN A 94 -2.08 18.34 -17.53
N ASN A 95 -2.71 17.29 -18.03
CA ASN A 95 -2.16 15.95 -18.18
C ASN A 95 -1.67 15.35 -16.86
N VAL A 96 -2.41 15.61 -15.78
CA VAL A 96 -2.24 14.92 -14.50
C VAL A 96 -2.95 13.58 -14.58
N LYS A 97 -2.22 12.53 -14.21
CA LYS A 97 -2.69 11.14 -14.09
C LYS A 97 -2.18 10.56 -12.79
N GLY A 98 -2.50 9.32 -12.47
CA GLY A 98 -1.96 8.71 -11.26
C GLY A 98 -2.32 7.25 -11.09
N TYR A 99 -2.02 6.75 -9.90
CA TYR A 99 -2.29 5.39 -9.49
C TYR A 99 -2.59 5.37 -7.99
N CYS A 100 -3.37 4.38 -7.57
CA CYS A 100 -3.69 4.09 -6.19
C CYS A 100 -2.90 2.87 -5.71
N ASN A 101 -2.59 2.82 -4.41
CA ASN A 101 -2.05 1.62 -3.78
C ASN A 101 -2.57 1.51 -2.34
N PRO A 102 -2.86 0.29 -1.84
CA PRO A 102 -3.21 0.09 -0.45
C PRO A 102 -2.19 0.73 0.49
N LYS A 103 -2.67 1.29 1.59
CA LYS A 103 -1.79 1.75 2.66
C LYS A 103 -1.10 0.55 3.29
N SER A 104 0.12 0.75 3.78
CA SER A 104 0.89 -0.30 4.46
C SER A 104 0.17 -0.88 5.70
N SER A 105 -0.70 -0.10 6.36
CA SER A 105 -1.57 -0.59 7.44
C SER A 105 -2.65 -1.57 6.96
N THR A 106 -3.13 -1.39 5.73
CA THR A 106 -4.17 -2.17 5.06
C THR A 106 -3.61 -3.50 4.58
N GLY A 107 -2.43 -3.47 3.96
CA GLY A 107 -1.71 -4.68 3.54
C GLY A 107 -1.44 -5.62 4.71
N ARG A 108 -0.90 -5.11 5.83
CA ARG A 108 -0.66 -5.87 7.07
C ARG A 108 -1.92 -6.46 7.74
N LEU A 109 -3.12 -6.18 7.25
CA LEU A 109 -4.37 -6.79 7.73
C LEU A 109 -4.95 -7.80 6.72
N ASP A 110 -4.23 -8.10 5.64
CA ASP A 110 -4.70 -8.92 4.52
C ASP A 110 -6.05 -8.40 3.98
N ILE A 111 -6.16 -7.08 3.84
CA ILE A 111 -7.31 -6.43 3.23
C ILE A 111 -6.97 -6.19 1.77
N PHE A 112 -7.68 -6.89 0.89
CA PHE A 112 -7.61 -6.68 -0.54
C PHE A 112 -8.52 -5.53 -0.93
N CYS A 113 -7.94 -4.44 -1.45
CA CYS A 113 -8.72 -3.34 -1.96
C CYS A 113 -8.16 -2.81 -3.28
N ARG A 114 -9.05 -2.32 -4.14
CA ARG A 114 -8.71 -1.77 -5.45
C ARG A 114 -9.63 -0.60 -5.77
N THR A 115 -9.06 0.52 -6.20
CA THR A 115 -9.85 1.68 -6.64
C THR A 115 -10.43 1.43 -8.03
N ILE A 116 -11.68 1.85 -8.25
CA ILE A 116 -12.39 1.85 -9.54
C ILE A 116 -12.81 3.27 -9.84
N LEU A 117 -12.76 3.62 -11.13
CA LEU A 117 -13.13 4.91 -11.67
C LEU A 117 -14.13 4.72 -12.82
N ASP A 118 -14.89 5.77 -13.12
CA ASP A 118 -15.82 5.78 -14.25
C ASP A 118 -15.05 5.67 -15.58
N ASN A 119 -15.62 4.96 -16.56
CA ASN A 119 -15.06 4.81 -17.91
C ASN A 119 -13.60 4.28 -17.93
N CYS A 120 -13.26 3.36 -17.01
CA CYS A 120 -11.93 2.77 -16.88
C CYS A 120 -11.98 1.25 -16.91
N ASP A 121 -11.02 0.64 -17.61
CA ASP A 121 -10.81 -0.81 -17.76
C ASP A 121 -9.63 -1.35 -16.95
N GLU A 122 -9.00 -0.50 -16.14
CA GLU A 122 -7.88 -0.86 -15.27
C GLU A 122 -8.18 -0.43 -13.82
N TYR A 123 -7.98 -1.34 -12.87
CA TYR A 123 -8.02 -1.00 -11.45
C TYR A 123 -6.89 -0.05 -11.08
N GLU A 124 -7.14 0.78 -10.08
CA GLU A 124 -6.16 1.64 -9.42
C GLU A 124 -5.49 2.70 -10.31
N LYS A 125 -5.70 2.68 -11.63
CA LYS A 125 -5.13 3.63 -12.57
C LYS A 125 -6.06 4.82 -12.75
N ILE A 126 -5.54 6.01 -12.47
CA ILE A 126 -6.24 7.27 -12.69
C ILE A 126 -5.82 7.79 -14.07
N PRO A 127 -6.73 7.83 -15.07
CA PRO A 127 -6.38 8.29 -16.40
C PRO A 127 -6.05 9.79 -16.40
N SER A 128 -5.40 10.23 -17.47
CA SER A 128 -5.03 11.64 -17.64
C SER A 128 -6.28 12.52 -17.67
N ASN A 129 -6.26 13.59 -16.86
CA ASN A 129 -7.35 14.55 -16.76
C ASN A 129 -8.70 13.93 -16.32
N TYR A 130 -8.65 12.88 -15.49
CA TYR A 130 -9.86 12.26 -14.97
C TYR A 130 -10.75 13.26 -14.21
N GLN A 131 -12.06 13.20 -14.48
CA GLN A 131 -13.08 14.00 -13.81
C GLN A 131 -14.21 13.08 -13.37
N GLY A 132 -14.43 12.94 -12.06
CA GLY A 132 -15.45 12.05 -11.55
C GLY A 132 -15.25 11.61 -10.11
N GLU A 133 -16.22 10.83 -9.65
CA GLU A 133 -16.19 10.13 -8.37
C GLU A 133 -15.18 8.98 -8.44
N MET A 134 -14.81 8.45 -7.28
CA MET A 134 -13.97 7.26 -7.17
C MET A 134 -14.65 6.28 -6.22
N PHE A 135 -14.47 4.99 -6.50
CA PHE A 135 -14.94 3.90 -5.64
C PHE A 135 -13.78 3.02 -5.24
N ILE A 136 -13.94 2.27 -4.15
CA ILE A 136 -13.00 1.26 -3.72
C ILE A 136 -13.73 -0.05 -3.48
N GLU A 137 -13.28 -1.12 -4.14
CA GLU A 137 -13.62 -2.49 -3.76
C GLU A 137 -12.79 -2.90 -2.56
N ILE A 138 -13.42 -3.55 -1.58
CA ILE A 138 -12.79 -4.02 -0.35
C ILE A 138 -13.24 -5.46 -0.08
N THR A 139 -12.27 -6.35 0.08
CA THR A 139 -12.44 -7.72 0.54
C THR A 139 -11.45 -8.00 1.66
N THR A 140 -11.94 -8.22 2.87
CA THR A 140 -11.08 -8.66 3.97
C THR A 140 -10.84 -10.17 3.85
N ARG A 141 -9.61 -10.65 4.09
CA ARG A 141 -9.28 -12.07 3.88
C ARG A 141 -8.92 -12.80 5.17
N SER A 142 -8.05 -12.21 5.99
CA SER A 142 -7.60 -12.84 7.24
C SER A 142 -8.53 -12.56 8.42
N PHE A 143 -9.13 -11.36 8.50
CA PHE A 143 -9.94 -10.92 9.64
C PHE A 143 -11.31 -10.38 9.21
N ASP A 144 -12.33 -10.57 10.05
CA ASP A 144 -13.52 -9.72 10.00
C ASP A 144 -13.10 -8.33 10.48
N VAL A 145 -13.41 -7.28 9.71
CA VAL A 145 -12.95 -5.91 10.03
C VAL A 145 -14.15 -4.98 10.11
N GLU A 146 -14.21 -4.19 11.17
CA GLU A 146 -15.19 -3.12 11.33
C GLU A 146 -14.62 -1.80 10.77
N PHE A 147 -15.38 -1.21 9.84
CA PHE A 147 -15.06 0.07 9.20
C PHE A 147 -16.15 1.11 9.47
N ILE A 148 -15.77 2.38 9.37
CA ILE A 148 -16.65 3.55 9.43
C ILE A 148 -16.26 4.58 8.35
N ALA A 149 -17.19 5.46 7.98
CA ALA A 149 -16.90 6.57 7.08
C ALA A 149 -15.75 7.44 7.62
N GLY A 150 -14.79 7.74 6.76
CA GLY A 150 -13.54 8.47 7.07
C GLY A 150 -12.33 7.55 7.27
N ASP A 151 -12.52 6.24 7.41
CA ASP A 151 -11.39 5.29 7.42
C ASP A 151 -10.60 5.39 6.11
N LYS A 152 -9.28 5.24 6.22
CA LYS A 152 -8.32 5.45 5.11
C LYS A 152 -7.58 4.15 4.84
N LEU A 153 -7.95 3.46 3.76
CA LEU A 153 -7.39 2.16 3.39
C LEU A 153 -6.43 2.23 2.19
N ASN A 154 -6.64 3.19 1.30
CA ASN A 154 -5.91 3.35 0.04
C ASN A 154 -5.36 4.78 -0.04
N GLN A 155 -4.45 5.01 -0.95
CA GLN A 155 -3.81 6.31 -1.19
C GLN A 155 -3.53 6.46 -2.67
N MET A 156 -3.62 7.69 -3.20
CA MET A 156 -3.28 7.97 -4.60
C MET A 156 -1.98 8.77 -4.72
N ARG A 157 -1.16 8.38 -5.69
CA ARG A 157 -0.01 9.15 -6.17
C ARG A 157 -0.34 9.72 -7.55
N LEU A 158 -0.28 11.04 -7.66
CA LEU A 158 -0.50 11.76 -8.91
C LEU A 158 0.85 12.11 -9.54
N VAL A 159 0.84 12.21 -10.86
CA VAL A 159 2.03 12.42 -11.68
C VAL A 159 1.71 13.44 -12.77
N TYR A 160 2.62 14.40 -12.97
CA TYR A 160 2.51 15.38 -14.05
C TYR A 160 3.13 14.83 -15.33
N LYS A 161 2.33 14.72 -16.40
CA LYS A 161 2.68 14.18 -17.73
C LYS A 161 3.07 12.70 -17.75
N LYS A 162 4.17 12.31 -17.09
CA LYS A 162 4.67 10.92 -17.07
C LYS A 162 5.46 10.59 -15.82
N ASN A 163 5.39 9.31 -15.42
CA ASN A 163 6.29 8.74 -14.43
C ASN A 163 7.70 8.81 -14.98
N TYR A 164 8.65 9.19 -14.13
CA TYR A 164 10.06 9.18 -14.45
C TYR A 164 10.73 8.16 -13.54
N TYR A 165 10.65 6.88 -13.91
CA TYR A 165 11.37 5.83 -13.22
C TYR A 165 12.88 6.00 -13.44
N ILE A 166 13.67 5.75 -12.40
CA ILE A 166 15.12 5.78 -12.45
C ILE A 166 15.61 4.49 -13.11
N GLU A 167 16.39 4.62 -14.17
CA GLU A 167 17.05 3.48 -14.81
C GLU A 167 18.15 2.89 -13.93
N ASP A 168 18.40 1.58 -14.05
CA ASP A 168 19.32 0.85 -13.18
C ASP A 168 20.73 1.46 -13.12
N ASN A 169 21.29 1.88 -14.27
CA ASN A 169 22.60 2.52 -14.32
C ASN A 169 22.64 3.84 -13.55
N ALA A 170 21.55 4.61 -13.58
CA ALA A 170 21.44 5.84 -12.79
C ALA A 170 21.26 5.53 -11.30
N LEU A 171 20.45 4.52 -10.96
CA LEU A 171 20.22 4.10 -9.58
C LEU A 171 21.49 3.57 -8.90
N ARG A 172 22.34 2.84 -9.64
CA ARG A 172 23.67 2.41 -9.18
C ARG A 172 24.56 3.60 -8.83
N LYS A 173 24.66 4.58 -9.74
CA LYS A 173 25.43 5.82 -9.49
C LYS A 173 24.89 6.61 -8.29
N ILE A 174 23.57 6.65 -8.11
CA ILE A 174 22.95 7.26 -6.93
C ILE A 174 23.39 6.51 -5.69
N ASN A 175 23.30 5.17 -5.66
CA ASN A 175 23.73 4.36 -4.52
C ASN A 175 25.23 4.52 -4.17
N ASP A 176 26.09 4.65 -5.19
CA ASP A 176 27.53 4.83 -4.98
C ASP A 176 27.87 6.18 -4.32
N PHE A 177 27.08 7.22 -4.61
CA PHE A 177 27.28 8.57 -4.06
C PHE A 177 26.48 8.81 -2.76
N ASP A 178 25.25 8.34 -2.72
CA ASP A 178 24.28 8.53 -1.64
C ASP A 178 23.52 7.19 -1.42
N PRO A 179 24.00 6.34 -0.49
CA PRO A 179 23.52 4.96 -0.35
C PRO A 179 22.00 4.82 -0.21
N ILE A 180 21.42 3.88 -0.96
CA ILE A 180 20.00 3.50 -0.88
C ILE A 180 19.78 2.24 -0.03
N ILE A 181 20.88 1.60 0.41
CA ILE A 181 20.91 0.51 1.40
C ILE A 181 22.00 0.78 2.45
N TYR A 182 21.79 0.37 3.71
CA TYR A 182 22.68 0.73 4.82
C TYR A 182 23.35 -0.44 5.57
N ASN A 183 22.90 -1.67 5.37
CA ASN A 183 23.38 -2.85 6.10
C ASN A 183 23.99 -3.91 5.19
N SER A 184 24.22 -3.59 3.93
CA SER A 184 24.93 -4.39 2.95
C SER A 184 25.68 -3.45 2.01
N ASN A 185 26.87 -3.86 1.57
CA ASN A 185 27.66 -3.12 0.59
C ASN A 185 27.23 -3.44 -0.86
N LEU A 186 26.36 -4.43 -1.07
CA LEU A 186 25.94 -4.88 -2.39
C LEU A 186 24.44 -4.62 -2.61
N ALA A 187 24.14 -3.57 -3.38
CA ALA A 187 22.81 -3.31 -3.90
C ALA A 187 22.60 -4.08 -5.21
N ILE A 188 21.69 -5.05 -5.21
CA ILE A 188 21.33 -5.79 -6.42
C ILE A 188 20.25 -4.99 -7.17
N ILE A 189 20.66 -4.30 -8.22
CA ILE A 189 19.78 -3.44 -9.03
C ILE A 189 19.57 -4.08 -10.41
N ASP A 190 18.35 -4.51 -10.69
CA ASP A 190 17.93 -5.14 -11.94
C ASP A 190 16.42 -4.93 -12.10
N ASN A 191 16.06 -3.99 -12.97
CA ASN A 191 14.72 -3.39 -13.11
C ASN A 191 14.20 -2.83 -11.77
N GLY A 192 15.06 -2.10 -11.05
CA GLY A 192 14.83 -1.63 -9.68
C GLY A 192 15.68 -2.36 -8.62
N LEU A 193 15.59 -1.92 -7.37
CA LEU A 193 16.32 -2.53 -6.25
C LEU A 193 15.64 -3.84 -5.84
N LYS A 194 16.33 -4.98 -5.99
CA LYS A 194 15.91 -6.26 -5.44
C LYS A 194 16.08 -6.25 -3.93
N ILE A 195 15.07 -6.77 -3.24
CA ILE A 195 15.06 -6.93 -1.79
C ILE A 195 14.80 -8.39 -1.43
N SER A 196 15.53 -8.86 -0.43
CA SER A 196 15.51 -10.24 0.03
C SER A 196 14.82 -10.38 1.38
N VAL A 197 14.38 -11.58 1.72
CA VAL A 197 13.75 -11.88 3.02
C VAL A 197 14.80 -12.10 4.10
N ASP A 198 14.57 -11.57 5.31
CA ASP A 198 15.34 -11.93 6.50
C ASP A 198 14.62 -13.05 7.27
N LEU A 199 15.19 -14.25 7.18
CA LEU A 199 14.76 -15.44 7.92
C LEU A 199 15.89 -15.94 8.84
N SER A 200 16.85 -15.09 9.16
CA SER A 200 18.00 -15.46 9.98
C SER A 200 17.59 -15.92 11.39
N THR A 201 18.16 -17.02 11.85
CA THR A 201 17.88 -17.62 13.17
C THR A 201 18.31 -16.75 14.36
N ASN A 202 19.03 -15.65 14.11
CA ASN A 202 19.42 -14.69 15.15
C ASN A 202 18.23 -13.83 15.63
N ASN A 203 17.11 -13.83 14.91
CA ASN A 203 15.90 -13.14 15.31
C ASN A 203 15.02 -14.02 16.21
N ASN A 204 14.57 -13.49 17.35
CA ASN A 204 13.62 -14.19 18.22
C ASN A 204 12.26 -14.42 17.57
N ILE A 205 11.87 -13.59 16.59
CA ILE A 205 10.65 -13.70 15.78
C ILE A 205 11.04 -13.31 14.36
N CYS A 206 10.76 -14.18 13.39
CA CYS A 206 11.09 -13.95 11.98
C CYS A 206 9.85 -13.60 11.15
N SER A 207 8.67 -14.08 11.57
CA SER A 207 7.43 -13.87 10.85
C SER A 207 6.25 -13.79 11.81
N TYR A 208 5.19 -13.11 11.38
CA TYR A 208 3.86 -13.28 11.93
C TYR A 208 2.99 -14.04 10.94
N ARG A 209 2.17 -14.99 11.40
CA ARG A 209 1.14 -15.65 10.58
C ARG A 209 -0.24 -15.31 11.12
N ALA A 210 -1.16 -14.88 10.24
CA ALA A 210 -2.52 -14.56 10.65
C ALA A 210 -3.25 -15.82 11.16
N LYS A 211 -3.94 -15.69 12.29
CA LYS A 211 -4.83 -16.72 12.84
C LYS A 211 -6.13 -16.79 12.05
N GLU A 212 -6.72 -17.97 11.95
CA GLU A 212 -7.99 -18.16 11.22
C GLU A 212 -9.20 -17.63 11.99
N ASN A 213 -9.23 -17.88 13.31
CA ASN A 213 -10.35 -17.54 14.18
C ASN A 213 -9.91 -16.42 15.12
N THR A 214 -10.38 -15.21 14.85
CA THR A 214 -10.04 -14.01 15.60
C THR A 214 -11.30 -13.25 16.00
N PRO A 215 -11.22 -12.38 17.02
CA PRO A 215 -12.22 -11.33 17.22
C PRO A 215 -12.33 -10.41 15.99
N VAL A 216 -13.38 -9.59 15.94
CA VAL A 216 -13.53 -8.54 14.93
C VAL A 216 -12.51 -7.44 15.20
N LEU A 217 -11.76 -7.06 14.16
CA LEU A 217 -10.80 -5.97 14.23
C LEU A 217 -11.49 -4.63 13.92
N ASN A 218 -11.47 -3.70 14.85
CA ASN A 218 -11.92 -2.33 14.60
C ASN A 218 -10.78 -1.51 13.96
N PHE A 219 -10.98 -1.06 12.71
CA PHE A 219 -9.95 -0.38 11.92
C PHE A 219 -9.65 1.04 12.39
N SER A 220 -10.62 1.74 12.99
CA SER A 220 -10.40 3.11 13.47
C SER A 220 -9.58 3.15 14.77
N LYS A 221 -9.39 2.03 15.46
CA LYS A 221 -8.65 1.93 16.73
C LYS A 221 -7.15 1.64 16.50
N VAL A 222 -6.32 2.64 16.74
CA VAL A 222 -4.85 2.53 16.75
C VAL A 222 -4.38 2.04 18.13
N ASN A 223 -3.36 1.16 18.16
CA ASN A 223 -2.74 0.62 19.39
C ASN A 223 -3.77 0.11 20.42
N TYR A 224 -4.69 -0.76 19.97
CA TYR A 224 -5.83 -1.20 20.78
C TYR A 224 -5.97 -2.73 20.84
N HIS A 225 -5.70 -3.41 19.75
CA HIS A 225 -5.91 -4.85 19.65
C HIS A 225 -4.69 -5.62 20.19
N ASP A 226 -4.92 -6.57 21.07
CA ASP A 226 -3.87 -7.50 21.51
C ASP A 226 -3.42 -8.38 20.34
N LYS A 227 -2.17 -8.23 19.88
CA LYS A 227 -1.62 -8.96 18.73
C LYS A 227 -1.75 -10.47 18.86
N ASN A 228 -1.66 -11.01 20.09
CA ASN A 228 -1.66 -12.45 20.33
C ASN A 228 -3.02 -13.10 20.01
N LYS A 229 -4.10 -12.31 19.92
CA LYS A 229 -5.42 -12.78 19.49
C LYS A 229 -5.55 -12.93 17.97
N TYR A 230 -4.62 -12.33 17.21
CA TYR A 230 -4.72 -12.25 15.75
C TYR A 230 -3.55 -12.91 15.01
N TRP A 231 -2.39 -13.03 15.65
CA TRP A 231 -1.17 -13.50 15.01
C TRP A 231 -0.50 -14.62 15.81
N ASP A 232 0.06 -15.59 15.08
CA ASP A 232 1.08 -16.51 15.58
C ASP A 232 2.46 -15.91 15.32
N GLU A 233 3.30 -15.84 16.35
CA GLU A 233 4.72 -15.50 16.21
C GLU A 233 5.50 -16.73 15.77
N LEU A 234 6.27 -16.61 14.69
CA LEU A 234 6.99 -17.73 14.08
C LEU A 234 8.50 -17.48 14.08
N ASN A 235 9.23 -18.55 14.37
CA ASN A 235 10.68 -18.62 14.30
C ASN A 235 11.07 -19.53 13.15
N THR A 236 12.21 -19.27 12.54
CA THR A 236 12.71 -20.08 11.44
C THR A 236 13.47 -21.30 11.96
N LYS A 237 13.49 -22.37 11.16
CA LYS A 237 14.34 -23.54 11.37
C LYS A 237 15.28 -23.65 10.17
N ASN A 238 16.58 -23.79 10.42
CA ASN A 238 17.61 -23.84 9.37
C ASN A 238 17.55 -22.64 8.39
N ASN A 239 17.21 -21.44 8.88
CA ASN A 239 17.02 -20.23 8.06
C ASN A 239 15.94 -20.35 6.96
N CYS A 240 14.98 -21.27 7.12
CA CYS A 240 13.89 -21.46 6.17
C CYS A 240 12.52 -21.30 6.83
N LEU A 241 11.52 -20.94 6.01
CA LEU A 241 10.11 -20.87 6.38
C LEU A 241 9.23 -21.39 5.24
N ILE A 242 8.34 -22.33 5.53
CA ILE A 242 7.32 -22.77 4.57
C ILE A 242 6.13 -21.82 4.65
N ILE A 243 5.84 -21.16 3.54
CA ILE A 243 4.62 -20.38 3.34
C ILE A 243 3.51 -21.33 2.92
N GLU A 244 2.60 -21.61 3.84
CA GLU A 244 1.46 -22.50 3.62
C GLU A 244 0.43 -21.84 2.69
N ARG A 245 -0.22 -22.68 1.87
CA ARG A 245 -1.29 -22.25 0.96
C ARG A 245 -2.39 -21.50 1.72
N ASN A 246 -2.86 -20.39 1.15
CA ASN A 246 -3.95 -19.56 1.68
C ASN A 246 -3.68 -18.89 3.05
N LYS A 247 -2.54 -19.13 3.69
CA LYS A 247 -2.14 -18.43 4.91
C LYS A 247 -1.47 -17.10 4.59
N PHE A 248 -1.58 -16.16 5.50
CA PHE A 248 -1.03 -14.81 5.35
C PHE A 248 0.11 -14.59 6.33
N TYR A 249 1.25 -14.14 5.81
CA TYR A 249 2.46 -13.91 6.59
C TYR A 249 2.92 -12.46 6.46
N ILE A 250 3.45 -11.93 7.56
CA ILE A 250 4.19 -10.67 7.58
C ILE A 250 5.65 -11.00 7.87
N LEU A 251 6.51 -10.58 6.94
CA LEU A 251 7.95 -10.75 6.95
C LEU A 251 8.63 -9.38 6.87
N LYS A 252 9.96 -9.35 6.98
CA LYS A 252 10.76 -8.15 6.74
C LYS A 252 11.85 -8.41 5.71
N SER A 253 12.29 -7.34 5.05
CA SER A 253 13.47 -7.38 4.20
C SER A 253 14.72 -7.62 5.02
N LYS A 254 15.74 -8.16 4.37
CA LYS A 254 17.10 -8.22 4.89
C LYS A 254 17.82 -6.89 4.72
N GLU A 255 17.49 -6.13 3.68
CA GLU A 255 18.09 -4.81 3.41
C GLU A 255 17.38 -3.71 4.21
N LYS A 256 18.17 -2.81 4.81
CA LYS A 256 17.70 -1.53 5.33
C LYS A 256 17.69 -0.51 4.19
N ILE A 257 16.51 -0.27 3.62
CA ILE A 257 16.29 0.52 2.42
C ILE A 257 16.12 2.00 2.79
N ARG A 258 16.51 2.88 1.86
CA ARG A 258 16.26 4.31 1.92
C ARG A 258 15.72 4.84 0.60
N ILE A 259 14.71 5.71 0.68
CA ILE A 259 14.22 6.50 -0.45
C ILE A 259 14.76 7.93 -0.33
N PRO A 260 15.65 8.37 -1.23
CA PRO A 260 16.16 9.75 -1.21
C PRO A 260 15.05 10.80 -1.25
N LYS A 261 15.28 11.96 -0.65
CA LYS A 261 14.27 13.04 -0.49
C LYS A 261 13.75 13.62 -1.81
N ASN A 262 14.45 13.42 -2.92
CA ASN A 262 14.05 13.87 -4.26
C ASN A 262 13.40 12.75 -5.11
N MET A 263 13.14 11.60 -4.50
CA MET A 263 12.55 10.44 -5.16
C MET A 263 11.38 9.90 -4.34
N ALA A 264 10.54 9.13 -4.99
CA ALA A 264 9.60 8.25 -4.36
C ALA A 264 9.91 6.80 -4.75
N GLY A 265 9.42 5.85 -3.97
CA GLY A 265 9.52 4.43 -4.26
C GLY A 265 8.15 3.80 -4.50
N GLU A 266 8.16 2.69 -5.22
CA GLU A 266 6.99 1.83 -5.44
C GLU A 266 7.45 0.38 -5.49
N MET A 267 6.82 -0.49 -4.71
CA MET A 267 7.05 -1.93 -4.80
C MET A 267 6.41 -2.48 -6.07
N ILE A 268 7.13 -3.27 -6.87
CA ILE A 268 6.56 -3.85 -8.09
C ILE A 268 5.54 -4.93 -7.73
N PRO A 269 4.28 -4.85 -8.19
CA PRO A 269 3.32 -5.93 -8.04
C PRO A 269 3.65 -7.10 -8.98
N TYR A 270 3.53 -8.33 -8.47
CA TYR A 270 3.57 -9.57 -9.27
C TYR A 270 4.81 -9.74 -10.16
N ASP A 271 5.95 -10.00 -9.52
CA ASP A 271 7.18 -10.31 -10.22
C ASP A 271 7.27 -11.81 -10.55
N THR A 272 6.81 -12.19 -11.74
CA THR A 272 6.80 -13.60 -12.19
C THR A 272 8.19 -14.24 -12.24
N GLY A 273 9.27 -13.43 -12.20
CA GLY A 273 10.64 -13.92 -12.13
C GLY A 273 11.14 -14.26 -10.72
N ILE A 274 10.34 -14.04 -9.66
CA ILE A 274 10.75 -14.24 -8.26
C ILE A 274 10.12 -15.51 -7.64
N GLY A 275 9.09 -16.10 -8.26
CA GLY A 275 8.51 -17.40 -7.88
C GLY A 275 6.97 -17.42 -7.93
N ASP A 276 6.38 -18.50 -7.41
CA ASP A 276 4.90 -18.69 -7.34
C ASP A 276 4.25 -18.09 -6.07
N PHE A 277 5.05 -17.44 -5.22
CA PHE A 277 4.56 -16.65 -4.10
C PHE A 277 4.47 -15.17 -4.49
N ARG A 278 3.53 -14.48 -3.86
CA ARG A 278 3.25 -13.07 -4.18
C ARG A 278 3.55 -12.25 -2.94
N VAL A 279 4.39 -11.23 -3.08
CA VAL A 279 4.34 -10.11 -2.13
C VAL A 279 3.04 -9.37 -2.45
N HIS A 280 2.04 -9.64 -1.62
CA HIS A 280 0.72 -9.05 -1.76
C HIS A 280 0.76 -7.59 -1.31
N TYR A 281 -0.04 -6.73 -1.93
CA TYR A 281 -0.20 -5.33 -1.53
C TYR A 281 1.05 -4.46 -1.76
N ALA A 282 1.48 -4.38 -3.03
CA ALA A 282 2.42 -3.36 -3.48
C ALA A 282 2.05 -1.96 -2.93
N GLY A 283 3.05 -1.26 -2.40
CA GLY A 283 2.84 -0.02 -1.68
C GLY A 283 3.79 1.08 -2.14
N PHE A 284 3.37 2.32 -1.89
CA PHE A 284 4.21 3.49 -2.04
C PHE A 284 5.22 3.60 -0.91
N PHE A 285 6.43 4.00 -1.27
CA PHE A 285 7.40 4.56 -0.35
C PHE A 285 7.51 6.06 -0.60
N ASP A 286 7.42 6.84 0.47
CA ASP A 286 7.53 8.29 0.41
C ASP A 286 8.99 8.77 0.43
N PRO A 287 9.25 9.97 -0.14
CA PRO A 287 10.53 10.65 0.00
C PRO A 287 11.01 10.74 1.44
N GLY A 288 12.23 10.29 1.70
CA GLY A 288 12.84 10.26 3.03
C GLY A 288 12.55 9.00 3.86
N PHE A 289 11.80 8.03 3.33
CA PHE A 289 11.66 6.73 4.00
C PHE A 289 13.04 6.13 4.28
N GLY A 290 13.31 5.74 5.53
CA GLY A 290 14.61 5.20 5.93
C GLY A 290 15.71 6.24 6.17
N ASP A 291 15.47 7.54 6.05
CA ASP A 291 16.51 8.53 6.40
C ASP A 291 16.79 8.59 7.92
N PRO A 292 18.06 8.78 8.35
CA PRO A 292 19.30 8.70 7.56
C PRO A 292 19.95 7.30 7.56
N GLY A 293 19.38 6.30 8.24
CA GLY A 293 20.08 5.03 8.58
C GLY A 293 19.51 3.76 7.94
N GLY A 294 18.61 3.91 6.98
CA GLY A 294 17.78 2.86 6.38
C GLY A 294 16.68 2.32 7.29
N SER A 295 15.63 1.76 6.70
CA SER A 295 14.57 1.03 7.38
C SER A 295 14.28 -0.28 6.67
N TYR A 296 13.93 -1.34 7.41
CA TYR A 296 13.46 -2.57 6.77
C TYR A 296 12.11 -2.30 6.08
N ALA A 297 11.91 -2.89 4.91
CA ALA A 297 10.60 -3.01 4.31
C ALA A 297 9.88 -4.19 4.98
N VAL A 298 8.63 -3.96 5.40
CA VAL A 298 7.76 -5.05 5.83
C VAL A 298 7.00 -5.56 4.62
N LEU A 299 6.88 -6.88 4.51
CA LEU A 299 6.43 -7.56 3.32
C LEU A 299 5.32 -8.53 3.68
N GLU A 300 4.21 -8.43 2.96
CA GLU A 300 3.06 -9.30 3.09
C GLU A 300 3.17 -10.46 2.10
N VAL A 301 3.29 -11.69 2.58
CA VAL A 301 3.55 -12.87 1.73
C VAL A 301 2.44 -13.90 1.85
N LYS A 302 2.02 -14.43 0.69
CA LYS A 302 1.01 -15.49 0.56
C LYS A 302 1.23 -16.28 -0.73
N THR A 303 0.86 -17.55 -0.71
CA THR A 303 0.82 -18.43 -1.89
C THR A 303 -0.62 -18.85 -2.20
N GLN A 304 -0.92 -19.06 -3.48
CA GLN A 304 -2.28 -19.40 -3.95
C GLN A 304 -2.43 -20.88 -4.30
N GLU A 305 -1.47 -21.44 -5.03
CA GLU A 305 -1.57 -22.81 -5.56
C GLU A 305 -0.93 -23.84 -4.64
N VAL A 306 0.37 -23.70 -4.36
CA VAL A 306 1.14 -24.67 -3.56
C VAL A 306 1.88 -24.00 -2.39
N PRO A 307 2.23 -24.75 -1.33
CA PRO A 307 3.18 -24.27 -0.33
C PRO A 307 4.52 -23.91 -0.97
N PHE A 308 5.19 -22.90 -0.44
CA PHE A 308 6.47 -22.43 -0.97
C PHE A 308 7.51 -22.34 0.15
N LEU A 309 8.69 -22.94 -0.04
CA LEU A 309 9.81 -22.84 0.90
C LEU A 309 10.56 -21.54 0.61
N LEU A 310 10.56 -20.60 1.55
CA LEU A 310 11.44 -19.44 1.54
C LEU A 310 12.72 -19.73 2.32
N GLU A 311 13.84 -19.32 1.76
CA GLU A 311 15.16 -19.36 2.41
C GLU A 311 15.65 -17.95 2.72
N ASP A 312 16.40 -17.79 3.80
CA ASP A 312 17.03 -16.51 4.17
C ASP A 312 17.88 -15.94 3.02
N GLY A 313 17.71 -14.66 2.71
CA GLY A 313 18.41 -14.00 1.61
C GLY A 313 17.83 -14.27 0.22
N GLN A 314 16.77 -15.09 0.11
CA GLN A 314 16.04 -15.21 -1.14
C GLN A 314 15.40 -13.86 -1.52
N THR A 315 15.57 -13.44 -2.77
CA THR A 315 14.87 -12.25 -3.31
C THR A 315 13.37 -12.47 -3.27
N ILE A 316 12.61 -11.49 -2.76
CA ILE A 316 11.15 -11.59 -2.64
C ILE A 316 10.39 -10.41 -3.27
N ALA A 317 11.04 -9.27 -3.47
CA ALA A 317 10.41 -8.11 -4.09
C ALA A 317 11.43 -7.21 -4.81
N ARG A 318 10.90 -6.24 -5.56
CA ARG A 318 11.66 -5.16 -6.19
C ARG A 318 11.03 -3.81 -5.89
N ILE A 319 11.86 -2.81 -5.65
CA ILE A 319 11.44 -1.41 -5.48
C ILE A 319 11.90 -0.61 -6.69
N LYS A 320 10.94 -0.01 -7.39
CA LYS A 320 11.21 1.02 -8.40
C LYS A 320 11.32 2.37 -7.74
N TYR A 321 12.31 3.14 -8.18
CA TYR A 321 12.50 4.52 -7.78
C TYR A 321 11.98 5.42 -8.89
N GLU A 322 11.32 6.51 -8.53
CA GLU A 322 10.84 7.52 -9.47
C GLU A 322 11.17 8.94 -8.99
N LYS A 323 11.39 9.85 -9.94
CA LYS A 323 11.64 11.26 -9.60
C LYS A 323 10.36 11.98 -9.18
N LEU A 324 10.50 12.80 -8.16
CA LEU A 324 9.54 13.85 -7.87
C LEU A 324 9.59 14.92 -8.97
N ASN A 325 8.48 15.61 -9.18
CA ASN A 325 8.38 16.71 -10.13
C ASN A 325 9.19 17.95 -9.68
N LYS A 326 9.40 18.11 -8.38
CA LYS A 326 10.20 19.15 -7.71
C LYS A 326 10.66 18.68 -6.33
N ASN A 327 11.50 19.47 -5.68
CA ASN A 327 11.91 19.22 -4.30
C ASN A 327 10.71 19.31 -3.36
N THR A 328 10.60 18.35 -2.44
CA THR A 328 9.59 18.37 -1.37
C THR A 328 10.12 19.07 -0.13
N SER A 329 9.27 19.86 0.54
CA SER A 329 9.53 20.45 1.86
C SER A 329 9.10 19.54 3.01
N VAL A 330 8.31 18.50 2.71
CA VAL A 330 7.80 17.52 3.68
C VAL A 330 8.39 16.17 3.33
N VAL A 331 9.06 15.54 4.28
CA VAL A 331 9.65 14.20 4.11
C VAL A 331 9.11 13.25 5.16
N TYR A 332 9.07 11.97 4.79
CA TYR A 332 8.69 10.89 5.70
C TYR A 332 9.66 10.85 6.90
N GLY A 333 9.17 10.43 8.06
CA GLY A 333 9.89 10.44 9.33
C GLY A 333 9.83 11.79 10.05
N THR A 334 10.57 12.78 9.57
CA THR A 334 10.84 14.02 10.34
C THR A 334 9.68 15.02 10.39
N SER A 335 8.85 15.08 9.34
CA SER A 335 7.83 16.13 9.19
C SER A 335 6.39 15.64 9.38
N ILE A 336 6.17 14.33 9.50
CA ILE A 336 4.84 13.71 9.61
C ILE A 336 4.87 12.50 10.55
N ASN A 337 3.74 12.19 11.20
CA ASN A 337 3.61 11.09 12.15
C ASN A 337 3.80 9.73 11.43
N SER A 338 5.05 9.26 11.40
CA SER A 338 5.51 8.21 10.50
C SER A 338 5.54 6.86 11.20
N ASN A 339 4.42 6.13 11.11
CA ASN A 339 4.26 4.82 11.76
C ASN A 339 5.33 3.80 11.35
N TYR A 340 5.99 4.01 10.21
CA TYR A 340 6.88 3.03 9.58
C TYR A 340 8.34 3.44 9.41
N GLN A 341 8.80 4.50 10.09
CA GLN A 341 10.22 4.88 10.09
C GLN A 341 11.03 4.00 11.06
N ASN A 342 12.27 3.66 10.69
CA ASN A 342 13.21 2.84 11.51
C ASN A 342 12.64 1.49 11.94
N GLN A 343 11.79 0.88 11.12
CA GLN A 343 11.07 -0.32 11.51
C GLN A 343 11.93 -1.56 11.57
N LYS A 344 11.59 -2.41 12.53
CA LYS A 344 11.89 -3.85 12.56
C LYS A 344 10.72 -4.62 11.93
N LEU A 345 10.67 -5.94 12.12
CA LEU A 345 9.45 -6.68 11.83
C LEU A 345 8.28 -6.08 12.64
N ALA A 346 7.21 -5.65 11.94
CA ALA A 346 6.10 -4.95 12.55
C ALA A 346 4.76 -5.31 11.87
N LEU A 347 3.77 -5.63 12.70
CA LEU A 347 2.34 -5.66 12.39
C LEU A 347 1.75 -4.26 12.16
N SER A 348 0.47 -4.22 11.79
CA SER A 348 -0.27 -2.98 11.56
C SER A 348 -0.37 -2.09 12.82
N LYS A 349 -0.58 -0.78 12.63
CA LYS A 349 -0.68 0.23 13.70
C LYS A 349 -1.82 -0.02 14.72
N HIS A 350 -2.71 -0.96 14.42
CA HIS A 350 -3.88 -1.28 15.24
C HIS A 350 -3.54 -2.17 16.44
N PHE A 351 -2.37 -2.82 16.44
CA PHE A 351 -1.97 -3.77 17.46
C PHE A 351 -1.10 -3.15 18.56
N ILE A 352 -1.31 -3.62 19.79
CA ILE A 352 -0.44 -3.38 20.95
C ILE A 352 0.70 -4.40 20.89
N TYR A 353 1.93 -3.92 21.15
CA TYR A 353 3.16 -4.71 21.08
C TYR A 353 3.62 -5.25 22.42
#